data_AF-A0A5U1JK96-F1
#
_entry.id   AF-A0A5U1JK96-F1
#
_cell.length_a   1.000
_cell.length_b   1.000
_cell.length_c   1.000
_cell.angle_alpha   90.00
_cell.angle_beta   90.00
_cell.angle_gamma   90.00
#
_symmetry.space_group_name_H-M   'P 1'
#
loop_
_entity.id
_entity.type
_entity.pdbx_description
1 polymer ?
#
loop_
_entity_poly.entity_id
_entity_poly.type
_entity_poly.pdbx_seq_one_letter_code
_entity_poly.pdbx_strand_id
1 'polypeptide(L)'
;MSTKLTGYVWDACAASGMKLSSVAIMARLADFSNDEGVCWPSIETISRQLGAGVSTVRTAIAKLEADGWLSRKARRQGNRNASNVYQLNVAKLQAAAFAHLSDPDQSKSDASKSDASKSDPSKSGKNGGFDPSESGGDPSVKSKQDPQDNKTLSCPDASQPDQQVTDQEFLSRHPDAAVFSSKKRQWGTQDDLTCAQWIWKKIIALYEQAAESDGELVRPKEPNWTAWANEIRLMCAHDGRTHKQICEMYSRVSRDPFWCRNILSPSKLREKWDELSLRLSAPIGGRFENREDPMFKSSYGNVDYSQIPTGFRG
;
A
#
# COMPACT_ATOMS: atom_id res chain seq x y z
N MET A 1 -14.63 -8.77 -25.96
CA MET A 1 -15.04 -8.55 -24.57
C MET A 1 -16.35 -9.29 -24.39
N SER A 2 -16.37 -10.35 -23.57
CA SER A 2 -17.59 -11.14 -23.35
C SER A 2 -18.33 -10.62 -22.12
N THR A 3 -19.47 -9.96 -22.33
CA THR A 3 -20.31 -9.39 -21.25
C THR A 3 -20.96 -10.47 -20.38
N LYS A 4 -21.05 -11.71 -20.87
CA LYS A 4 -21.62 -12.84 -20.13
C LYS A 4 -20.65 -13.39 -19.08
N LEU A 5 -19.36 -13.47 -19.42
CA LEU A 5 -18.31 -13.97 -18.52
C LEU A 5 -18.06 -13.03 -17.35
N THR A 6 -18.11 -11.72 -17.58
CA THR A 6 -17.96 -10.72 -16.51
C THR A 6 -19.06 -10.85 -15.46
N GLY A 7 -20.31 -11.11 -15.86
CA GLY A 7 -21.42 -11.36 -14.93
C GLY A 7 -21.19 -12.60 -14.05
N TYR A 8 -20.89 -13.74 -14.67
CA TYR A 8 -20.61 -14.98 -13.94
C TYR A 8 -19.42 -14.87 -12.97
N VAL A 9 -18.43 -14.05 -13.30
CA VAL A 9 -17.29 -13.81 -12.41
C VAL A 9 -17.70 -13.09 -11.15
N TRP A 10 -18.52 -12.03 -11.24
CA TRP A 10 -18.97 -11.31 -10.05
C TRP A 10 -19.80 -12.21 -9.13
N ASP A 11 -20.73 -12.98 -9.69
CA ASP A 11 -21.59 -13.89 -8.92
C ASP A 11 -20.78 -15.04 -8.28
N ALA A 12 -19.89 -15.67 -9.04
CA ALA A 12 -19.02 -16.73 -8.53
C ALA A 12 -18.01 -16.21 -7.48
N CYS A 13 -17.51 -14.98 -7.65
CA CYS A 13 -16.62 -14.34 -6.68
C CYS A 13 -17.32 -14.01 -5.36
N ALA A 14 -18.58 -13.56 -5.42
CA ALA A 14 -19.39 -13.33 -4.23
C ALA A 14 -19.63 -14.65 -3.46
N ALA A 15 -19.98 -15.73 -4.16
CA ALA A 15 -20.28 -17.02 -3.56
C ALA A 15 -19.05 -17.76 -2.97
N SER A 16 -17.85 -17.47 -3.46
CA SER A 16 -16.62 -18.22 -3.11
C SER A 16 -15.78 -17.61 -1.98
N GLY A 17 -16.19 -16.47 -1.43
CA GLY A 17 -15.47 -15.81 -0.32
C GLY A 17 -14.05 -15.38 -0.68
N MET A 18 -13.78 -15.09 -1.96
CA MET A 18 -12.46 -14.67 -2.42
C MET A 18 -12.06 -13.30 -1.86
N LYS A 19 -10.75 -13.10 -1.67
CA LYS A 19 -10.20 -11.78 -1.31
C LYS A 19 -10.49 -10.78 -2.44
N LEU A 20 -10.78 -9.53 -2.10
CA LEU A 20 -11.14 -8.48 -3.07
C LEU A 20 -10.11 -8.32 -4.20
N SER A 21 -8.81 -8.49 -3.91
CA SER A 21 -7.76 -8.46 -4.92
C SER A 21 -7.87 -9.58 -5.96
N SER A 22 -8.24 -10.79 -5.55
CA SER A 22 -8.51 -11.93 -6.44
C SER A 22 -9.75 -11.68 -7.29
N VAL A 23 -10.80 -11.10 -6.71
CA VAL A 23 -12.03 -10.73 -7.42
C VAL A 23 -11.75 -9.67 -8.49
N ALA A 24 -11.03 -8.61 -8.14
CA ALA A 24 -10.66 -7.54 -9.06
C ALA A 24 -9.80 -8.04 -10.23
N ILE A 25 -8.85 -8.96 -9.96
CA ILE A 25 -8.04 -9.59 -11.00
C ILE A 25 -8.90 -10.49 -11.90
N MET A 26 -9.81 -11.28 -11.32
CA MET A 26 -10.71 -12.14 -12.11
C MET A 26 -11.61 -11.32 -13.02
N ALA A 27 -12.23 -10.25 -12.51
CA ALA A 27 -13.07 -9.34 -13.28
C ALA A 27 -12.28 -8.71 -14.43
N ARG A 28 -11.06 -8.26 -14.16
CA ARG A 28 -10.19 -7.67 -15.20
C ARG A 28 -9.77 -8.68 -16.27
N LEU A 29 -9.51 -9.94 -15.89
CA LEU A 29 -9.23 -11.01 -16.84
C LEU A 29 -10.46 -11.33 -17.70
N ALA A 30 -11.67 -11.31 -17.13
CA ALA A 30 -12.92 -11.52 -17.85
C ALA A 30 -13.24 -10.40 -18.85
N ASP A 31 -12.93 -9.14 -18.52
CA ASP A 31 -13.07 -8.03 -19.48
C ASP A 31 -12.23 -8.27 -20.75
N PHE A 32 -11.03 -8.83 -20.58
CA PHE A 32 -10.12 -9.14 -21.68
C PHE A 32 -10.37 -10.51 -22.32
N SER A 33 -11.29 -11.32 -21.79
CA SER A 33 -11.50 -12.67 -22.31
C SER A 33 -12.40 -12.69 -23.54
N ASN A 34 -12.12 -13.66 -24.42
CA ASN A 34 -13.07 -14.08 -25.45
C ASN A 34 -14.20 -14.92 -24.82
N ASP A 35 -15.18 -15.33 -25.61
CA ASP A 35 -16.33 -16.14 -25.13
C ASP A 35 -15.92 -17.52 -24.60
N GLU A 36 -14.73 -17.99 -24.95
CA GLU A 36 -14.13 -19.23 -24.42
C GLU A 36 -13.38 -19.02 -23.10
N GLY A 37 -13.27 -17.79 -22.58
CA GLY A 37 -12.56 -17.48 -21.34
C GLY A 37 -11.03 -17.34 -21.48
N VAL A 38 -10.50 -17.24 -22.70
CA VAL A 38 -9.07 -17.04 -22.98
C VAL A 38 -8.72 -15.55 -22.99
N CYS A 39 -7.66 -15.15 -22.30
CA CYS A 39 -7.10 -13.80 -22.37
C CYS A 39 -5.57 -13.78 -22.23
N TRP A 40 -4.90 -12.70 -22.66
CA TRP A 40 -3.44 -12.56 -22.58
C TRP A 40 -2.94 -11.16 -22.14
N PRO A 41 -3.53 -10.52 -21.11
CA PRO A 41 -2.99 -9.27 -20.58
C PRO A 41 -1.62 -9.49 -19.92
N SER A 42 -0.73 -8.49 -20.03
CA SER A 42 0.53 -8.52 -19.29
C SER A 42 0.28 -8.26 -17.79
N ILE A 43 1.13 -8.84 -16.94
CA ILE A 43 1.04 -8.65 -15.48
C ILE A 43 1.14 -7.16 -15.12
N GLU A 44 2.00 -6.41 -15.82
CA GLU A 44 2.14 -4.96 -15.65
C GLU A 44 0.86 -4.20 -16.01
N THR A 45 0.12 -4.66 -17.04
CA THR A 45 -1.16 -4.05 -17.43
C THR A 45 -2.21 -4.26 -16.35
N ILE A 46 -2.31 -5.47 -15.81
CA ILE A 46 -3.23 -5.78 -14.70
C ILE A 46 -2.86 -4.95 -13.47
N SER A 47 -1.57 -4.87 -13.13
CA SER A 47 -1.05 -4.09 -12.01
C SER A 47 -1.41 -2.60 -12.14
N ARG A 48 -1.15 -1.99 -13.30
CA ARG A 48 -1.44 -0.59 -13.57
C ARG A 48 -2.94 -0.28 -13.50
N GLN A 49 -3.78 -1.14 -14.06
CA GLN A 49 -5.23 -0.90 -14.10
C GLN A 49 -5.91 -1.10 -12.73
N LEU A 50 -5.40 -2.02 -11.92
CA LEU A 50 -5.96 -2.32 -10.61
C LEU A 50 -5.30 -1.52 -9.48
N GLY A 51 -4.25 -0.75 -9.76
CA GLY A 51 -3.45 -0.07 -8.73
C GLY A 51 -2.77 -1.03 -7.74
N ALA A 52 -2.66 -2.31 -8.10
CA ALA A 52 -2.11 -3.36 -7.25
C ALA A 52 -0.65 -3.63 -7.62
N GLY A 53 0.21 -3.89 -6.62
CA GLY A 53 1.61 -4.25 -6.88
C GLY A 53 1.75 -5.51 -7.72
N VAL A 54 2.78 -5.57 -8.58
CA VAL A 54 3.07 -6.71 -9.45
C VAL A 54 3.20 -8.03 -8.67
N SER A 55 3.77 -7.98 -7.46
CA SER A 55 3.83 -9.11 -6.54
C SER A 55 2.44 -9.59 -6.10
N THR A 56 1.57 -8.67 -5.69
CA THR A 56 0.17 -8.96 -5.32
C THR A 56 -0.59 -9.60 -6.47
N VAL A 57 -0.42 -9.09 -7.70
CA VAL A 57 -1.04 -9.67 -8.90
C VAL A 57 -0.55 -11.11 -9.13
N ARG A 58 0.75 -11.35 -9.02
CA ARG A 58 1.34 -12.70 -9.16
C ARG A 58 0.83 -13.67 -8.10
N THR A 59 0.81 -13.26 -6.83
CA THR A 59 0.33 -14.08 -5.72
C THR A 59 -1.16 -14.41 -5.87
N ALA A 60 -1.98 -13.42 -6.24
CA ALA A 60 -3.41 -13.65 -6.45
C ALA A 60 -3.69 -14.57 -7.64
N ILE A 61 -2.97 -14.42 -8.76
CA ILE A 61 -3.06 -15.34 -9.90
C ILE A 61 -2.66 -16.76 -9.51
N ALA A 62 -1.57 -16.94 -8.76
CA ALA A 62 -1.14 -18.24 -8.28
C ALA A 62 -2.18 -18.89 -7.35
N LYS A 63 -2.83 -18.09 -6.50
CA LYS A 63 -3.94 -18.57 -5.66
C LYS A 63 -5.15 -18.98 -6.50
N LEU A 64 -5.55 -18.16 -7.47
CA LEU A 64 -6.66 -18.48 -8.38
C LEU A 64 -6.40 -19.74 -9.22
N GLU A 65 -5.14 -20.01 -9.56
CA GLU A 65 -4.71 -21.23 -10.23
C GLU A 65 -4.77 -22.44 -9.29
N ALA A 66 -4.27 -22.31 -8.06
CA ALA A 66 -4.36 -23.37 -7.04
C ALA A 66 -5.80 -23.73 -6.69
N ASP A 67 -6.67 -22.72 -6.61
CA ASP A 67 -8.10 -22.88 -6.38
C ASP A 67 -8.84 -23.35 -7.65
N GLY A 68 -8.16 -23.51 -8.80
CA GLY A 68 -8.71 -24.06 -10.04
C GLY A 68 -9.70 -23.14 -10.78
N TRP A 69 -9.68 -21.84 -10.49
CA TRP A 69 -10.52 -20.84 -11.18
C TRP A 69 -9.96 -20.43 -12.54
N LEU A 70 -8.65 -20.50 -12.71
CA LEU A 70 -7.98 -20.22 -13.97
C LEU A 70 -6.79 -21.15 -14.19
N SER A 71 -6.30 -21.21 -15.42
CA SER A 71 -5.05 -21.88 -15.77
C SER A 71 -4.15 -20.92 -16.53
N ARG A 72 -2.85 -20.99 -16.27
CA ARG A 72 -1.86 -20.13 -16.92
C ARG A 72 -0.99 -20.95 -17.87
N LYS A 73 -0.87 -20.50 -19.12
CA LYS A 73 0.06 -21.05 -20.11
C LYS A 73 1.09 -19.99 -20.47
N ALA A 74 2.37 -20.30 -20.30
CA ALA A 74 3.45 -19.41 -20.71
C ALA A 74 3.54 -19.42 -22.24
N ARG A 75 3.45 -18.25 -22.88
CA ARG A 75 3.76 -18.11 -24.30
C ARG A 75 5.26 -17.84 -24.41
N ARG A 76 6.02 -18.80 -24.93
CA ARG A 76 7.41 -18.55 -25.35
C ARG A 76 7.41 -18.36 -26.86
N GLN A 77 7.82 -17.18 -27.32
CA GLN A 77 8.09 -16.90 -28.72
C GLN A 77 9.59 -16.61 -28.86
N GLY A 78 10.40 -17.66 -29.01
CA GLY A 78 11.85 -17.56 -29.06
C GLY A 78 12.48 -17.02 -27.76
N ASN A 79 13.46 -16.11 -27.90
CA ASN A 79 14.25 -15.54 -26.79
C ASN A 79 13.59 -14.31 -26.10
N ARG A 80 12.33 -13.99 -26.44
CA ARG A 80 11.59 -12.89 -25.79
C ARG A 80 10.43 -13.49 -24.98
N ASN A 81 10.32 -13.10 -23.71
CA ASN A 81 9.19 -13.45 -22.86
C ASN A 81 7.92 -12.85 -23.46
N ALA A 82 7.03 -13.66 -24.04
CA ALA A 82 5.71 -13.19 -24.42
C ALA A 82 4.78 -13.23 -23.20
N SER A 83 3.72 -12.41 -23.21
CA SER A 83 2.74 -12.37 -22.12
C SER A 83 2.10 -13.74 -21.91
N ASN A 84 1.79 -14.07 -20.66
CA ASN A 84 1.11 -15.30 -20.32
C ASN A 84 -0.30 -15.32 -20.93
N VAL A 85 -0.75 -16.50 -21.33
CA VAL A 85 -2.15 -16.76 -21.71
C VAL A 85 -2.86 -17.32 -20.48
N TYR A 86 -3.93 -16.67 -20.07
CA TYR A 86 -4.79 -17.09 -18.98
C TYR A 86 -6.08 -17.68 -19.57
N GLN A 87 -6.47 -18.83 -19.05
CA GLN A 87 -7.70 -19.53 -19.37
C GLN A 87 -8.59 -19.54 -18.14
N LEU A 88 -9.73 -18.87 -18.20
CA LEU A 88 -10.73 -18.92 -17.14
C LEU A 88 -11.47 -20.25 -17.19
N ASN A 89 -11.76 -20.82 -16.03
CA ASN A 89 -12.57 -22.03 -15.91
C ASN A 89 -14.06 -21.66 -15.93
N VAL A 90 -14.59 -21.48 -17.14
CA VAL A 90 -15.96 -21.03 -17.38
C VAL A 90 -16.99 -21.98 -16.76
N ALA A 91 -16.76 -23.30 -16.84
CA ALA A 91 -17.67 -24.29 -16.26
C ALA A 91 -17.77 -24.16 -14.73
N LYS A 92 -16.64 -23.95 -14.06
CA LYS A 92 -16.61 -23.74 -12.60
C LYS A 92 -17.26 -22.41 -12.20
N LEU A 93 -17.03 -21.35 -12.96
CA LEU A 93 -17.65 -20.04 -12.74
C LEU A 93 -19.18 -20.11 -12.90
N GLN A 94 -19.67 -20.77 -13.94
CA GLN A 94 -21.10 -21.00 -14.14
C GLN A 94 -21.71 -21.83 -13.03
N ALA A 95 -21.08 -22.96 -12.66
CA ALA A 95 -21.58 -23.81 -11.58
C ALA A 95 -21.68 -23.05 -10.24
N ALA A 96 -20.68 -22.23 -9.92
CA ALA A 96 -20.69 -21.41 -8.71
C ALA A 96 -21.77 -20.31 -8.75
N ALA A 97 -21.97 -19.66 -9.91
CA ALA A 97 -23.02 -18.65 -10.08
C ALA A 97 -24.44 -19.25 -9.97
N PHE A 98 -24.68 -20.41 -10.59
CA PHE A 98 -25.97 -21.09 -10.56
C PHE A 98 -26.30 -21.75 -9.22
N ALA A 99 -25.29 -22.21 -8.47
CA ALA A 99 -25.48 -22.73 -7.11
C ALA A 99 -26.07 -21.69 -6.16
N HIS A 100 -25.73 -20.41 -6.34
CA HIS A 100 -26.26 -19.30 -5.55
C HIS A 100 -27.66 -18.82 -6.01
N LEU A 101 -28.10 -19.20 -7.22
CA LEU A 101 -29.45 -18.89 -7.74
C LEU A 101 -30.48 -19.97 -7.41
N SER A 102 -30.03 -21.12 -6.88
CA SER A 102 -30.89 -22.29 -6.60
C SER A 102 -31.41 -22.35 -5.17
N ASP A 103 -31.34 -21.28 -4.39
CA ASP A 103 -32.09 -21.15 -3.14
C ASP A 103 -33.53 -20.70 -3.46
N PRO A 104 -34.56 -21.57 -3.39
CA PRO A 104 -35.92 -21.10 -3.28
C PRO A 104 -36.12 -20.55 -1.86
N ASP A 105 -36.62 -19.32 -1.84
CA ASP A 105 -37.35 -18.69 -0.74
C ASP A 105 -38.06 -19.73 0.16
N GLN A 106 -37.57 -19.87 1.39
CA GLN A 106 -38.33 -20.47 2.48
C GLN A 106 -38.40 -19.49 3.65
N SER A 107 -39.16 -18.43 3.43
CA SER A 107 -39.92 -17.79 4.48
C SER A 107 -40.81 -18.82 5.21
N LYS A 108 -40.55 -19.02 6.51
CA LYS A 108 -41.54 -18.97 7.63
C LYS A 108 -40.93 -19.37 8.98
N SER A 109 -41.05 -18.46 9.95
CA SER A 109 -41.41 -18.60 11.39
C SER A 109 -41.19 -19.98 12.05
N ASP A 110 -40.68 -20.10 13.28
CA ASP A 110 -41.17 -19.42 14.49
C ASP A 110 -40.20 -19.64 15.67
N ALA A 111 -40.43 -18.85 16.72
CA ALA A 111 -39.63 -18.67 17.92
C ALA A 111 -39.40 -19.94 18.78
N SER A 112 -38.25 -19.97 19.47
CA SER A 112 -38.24 -20.14 20.94
C SER A 112 -36.91 -19.77 21.59
N LYS A 113 -37.07 -19.16 22.77
CA LYS A 113 -36.06 -18.62 23.68
C LYS A 113 -35.20 -19.69 24.35
N SER A 114 -34.11 -19.18 24.96
CA SER A 114 -33.50 -19.52 26.27
C SER A 114 -32.04 -19.94 26.09
N ASP A 115 -31.04 -19.15 26.46
CA ASP A 115 -30.54 -18.73 27.78
C ASP A 115 -29.18 -19.40 28.03
N ALA A 116 -28.35 -18.71 28.80
CA ALA A 116 -26.92 -18.74 28.92
C ALA A 116 -26.28 -20.10 29.24
N SER A 117 -25.01 -20.25 28.84
CA SER A 117 -23.92 -20.44 29.82
C SER A 117 -22.52 -20.28 29.23
N LYS A 118 -21.66 -19.72 30.08
CA LYS A 118 -20.24 -19.40 29.95
C LYS A 118 -19.39 -20.64 29.69
N SER A 119 -18.24 -20.46 29.01
CA SER A 119 -16.97 -21.12 29.34
C SER A 119 -15.79 -20.38 28.67
N ASP A 120 -14.72 -20.22 29.46
CA ASP A 120 -13.49 -19.44 29.23
C ASP A 120 -12.62 -19.84 28.01
N PRO A 121 -11.73 -18.93 27.55
CA PRO A 121 -10.85 -19.14 26.41
C PRO A 121 -9.53 -19.80 26.81
N SER A 122 -9.15 -20.87 26.11
CA SER A 122 -7.84 -21.51 26.25
C SER A 122 -7.01 -21.40 24.97
N LYS A 123 -5.75 -21.01 25.18
CA LYS A 123 -4.65 -20.79 24.23
C LYS A 123 -4.27 -22.00 23.37
N SER A 124 -3.50 -21.65 22.32
CA SER A 124 -2.44 -22.42 21.62
C SER A 124 -2.80 -22.83 20.18
N GLY A 125 -1.94 -22.67 19.17
CA GLY A 125 -0.60 -22.10 19.16
C GLY A 125 -0.01 -22.04 17.74
N LYS A 126 1.07 -21.27 17.65
CA LYS A 126 2.24 -21.37 16.75
C LYS A 126 2.05 -21.16 15.25
N ASN A 127 2.35 -19.92 14.86
CA ASN A 127 3.18 -19.61 13.70
C ASN A 127 4.62 -20.13 13.92
N GLY A 128 5.20 -20.80 12.92
CA GLY A 128 6.63 -20.74 12.59
C GLY A 128 6.70 -20.14 11.17
N GLY A 129 7.56 -19.17 10.82
CA GLY A 129 8.93 -18.95 11.25
C GLY A 129 9.87 -19.69 10.30
N PHE A 130 10.35 -19.02 9.24
CA PHE A 130 11.77 -18.92 8.84
C PHE A 130 11.95 -18.19 7.47
N ASP A 131 12.70 -17.09 7.56
CA ASP A 131 13.56 -16.34 6.62
C ASP A 131 13.40 -16.36 5.09
N PRO A 132 13.58 -15.18 4.47
CA PRO A 132 14.24 -15.01 3.18
C PRO A 132 15.48 -14.10 3.30
N SER A 133 16.65 -14.57 2.86
CA SER A 133 17.62 -13.69 2.17
C SER A 133 18.75 -14.46 1.51
N GLU A 134 18.80 -14.36 0.19
CA GLU A 134 19.98 -14.17 -0.66
C GLU A 134 19.41 -13.95 -2.07
N SER A 135 19.95 -13.17 -2.99
CA SER A 135 21.14 -12.34 -3.08
C SER A 135 20.93 -11.52 -4.36
N GLY A 136 21.59 -10.37 -4.47
CA GLY A 136 21.46 -9.45 -5.60
C GLY A 136 21.94 -10.01 -6.93
N GLY A 137 21.63 -9.26 -7.99
CA GLY A 137 22.18 -9.50 -9.32
C GLY A 137 21.47 -8.70 -10.40
N ASP A 138 21.92 -7.46 -10.60
CA ASP A 138 21.69 -6.64 -11.78
C ASP A 138 22.05 -7.40 -13.07
N PRO A 139 21.40 -7.14 -14.21
CA PRO A 139 22.24 -6.85 -15.37
C PRO A 139 21.70 -5.72 -16.25
N SER A 140 22.49 -4.64 -16.31
CA SER A 140 23.25 -4.23 -17.50
C SER A 140 22.58 -4.52 -18.86
N VAL A 141 21.98 -3.49 -19.45
CA VAL A 141 21.49 -3.51 -20.83
C VAL A 141 22.58 -2.99 -21.76
N LYS A 142 23.11 -3.88 -22.60
CA LYS A 142 23.79 -3.55 -23.86
C LYS A 142 22.75 -3.23 -24.93
N SER A 143 22.93 -2.14 -25.68
CA SER A 143 22.34 -2.00 -27.02
C SER A 143 23.25 -1.18 -27.93
N LYS A 144 23.54 -1.75 -29.11
CA LYS A 144 24.15 -1.08 -30.27
C LYS A 144 23.14 -1.12 -31.43
N GLN A 145 22.96 0.04 -32.09
CA GLN A 145 22.72 0.33 -33.52
C GLN A 145 21.46 -0.20 -34.22
N ASP A 146 20.83 0.44 -35.23
CA ASP A 146 20.76 1.77 -35.92
C ASP A 146 19.65 1.58 -37.02
N PRO A 147 19.01 2.59 -37.66
CA PRO A 147 19.69 3.43 -38.67
C PRO A 147 19.22 4.91 -38.80
N GLN A 148 20.23 5.78 -38.95
CA GLN A 148 20.37 7.05 -39.72
C GLN A 148 19.13 7.78 -40.30
N ASP A 149 19.01 9.09 -40.02
CA ASP A 149 19.24 10.15 -41.04
C ASP A 149 19.30 11.60 -40.48
N ASN A 150 20.44 12.25 -40.77
CA ASN A 150 20.76 13.66 -41.06
C ASN A 150 20.51 14.88 -40.11
N LYS A 151 21.58 15.71 -40.06
CA LYS A 151 21.75 17.17 -39.77
C LYS A 151 22.07 17.69 -38.35
N THR A 152 23.38 17.82 -38.13
CA THR A 152 24.16 19.03 -37.75
C THR A 152 23.52 20.10 -36.85
N LEU A 153 24.06 20.28 -35.62
CA LEU A 153 24.84 21.48 -35.16
C LEU A 153 24.80 21.64 -33.63
N SER A 154 25.99 21.81 -33.04
CA SER A 154 26.33 22.51 -31.78
C SER A 154 25.72 22.05 -30.45
N CYS A 155 26.56 21.50 -29.57
CA CYS A 155 26.85 22.00 -28.21
C CYS A 155 28.07 21.22 -27.64
N PRO A 156 29.00 21.87 -26.91
CA PRO A 156 30.25 21.25 -26.48
C PRO A 156 30.03 20.10 -25.49
N ASP A 157 30.85 19.07 -25.68
CA ASP A 157 31.01 17.86 -24.87
C ASP A 157 31.10 18.20 -23.37
N ALA A 158 30.03 17.93 -22.62
CA ALA A 158 30.10 17.80 -21.18
C ALA A 158 30.67 16.42 -20.89
N SER A 159 32.01 16.34 -20.88
CA SER A 159 32.74 15.16 -20.45
C SER A 159 32.15 14.70 -19.09
N GLN A 160 31.48 13.55 -19.08
CA GLN A 160 31.15 12.88 -17.82
C GLN A 160 32.45 12.28 -17.28
N PRO A 161 32.94 12.70 -16.10
CA PRO A 161 33.79 11.82 -15.37
C PRO A 161 32.88 10.86 -14.60
N ASP A 162 32.92 9.59 -14.97
CA ASP A 162 32.65 8.49 -14.04
C ASP A 162 33.82 8.45 -13.04
N GLN A 163 34.01 9.55 -12.31
CA GLN A 163 34.98 9.67 -11.24
C GLN A 163 34.34 9.07 -10.01
N GLN A 164 35.00 8.06 -9.44
CA GLN A 164 34.87 7.75 -8.03
C GLN A 164 35.02 9.08 -7.28
N VAL A 165 33.90 9.69 -6.89
CA VAL A 165 33.91 10.95 -6.15
C VAL A 165 34.66 10.62 -4.86
N THR A 166 35.90 11.08 -4.78
CA THR A 166 36.72 10.85 -3.60
C THR A 166 36.00 11.47 -2.42
N ASP A 167 36.11 10.86 -1.23
CA ASP A 167 35.49 11.40 -0.02
C ASP A 167 35.88 12.87 0.19
N GLN A 168 37.06 13.27 -0.29
CA GLN A 168 37.57 14.64 -0.28
C GLN A 168 36.79 15.60 -1.21
N GLU A 169 36.40 15.18 -2.41
CA GLU A 169 35.55 15.97 -3.32
C GLU A 169 34.09 16.01 -2.83
N PHE A 170 33.65 14.99 -2.11
CA PHE A 170 32.33 14.98 -1.50
C PHE A 170 32.26 15.95 -0.31
N LEU A 171 33.26 15.94 0.56
CA LEU A 171 33.38 16.86 1.70
C LEU A 171 33.57 18.32 1.26
N SER A 172 34.23 18.57 0.12
CA SER A 172 34.33 19.94 -0.42
C SER A 172 32.99 20.49 -0.90
N ARG A 173 32.08 19.63 -1.38
CA ARG A 173 30.69 20.01 -1.74
C ARG A 173 29.78 20.14 -0.53
N HIS A 174 30.07 19.41 0.55
CA HIS A 174 29.25 19.34 1.76
C HIS A 174 30.14 19.44 3.01
N PRO A 175 30.68 20.63 3.33
CA PRO A 175 31.62 20.82 4.43
C PRO A 175 30.97 20.63 5.81
N ASP A 176 29.65 20.73 5.89
CA ASP A 176 28.81 20.56 7.07
C ASP A 176 28.32 19.11 7.28
N ALA A 177 28.74 18.16 6.42
CA ALA A 177 28.36 16.76 6.52
C ALA A 177 29.05 16.07 7.72
N ALA A 178 28.29 15.82 8.78
CA ALA A 178 28.76 15.06 9.95
C ALA A 178 28.79 13.55 9.69
N VAL A 179 27.86 13.06 8.85
CA VAL A 179 27.82 11.67 8.40
C VAL A 179 27.57 11.65 6.89
N PHE A 180 28.31 10.80 6.19
CA PHE A 180 28.18 10.69 4.74
C PHE A 180 28.49 9.29 4.23
N SER A 181 28.00 9.03 3.01
CA SER A 181 28.33 7.87 2.20
C SER A 181 28.55 8.36 0.76
N SER A 182 29.82 8.53 0.37
CA SER A 182 30.22 8.99 -0.97
C SER A 182 29.63 8.11 -2.07
N LYS A 183 29.66 6.78 -1.88
CA LYS A 183 29.09 5.78 -2.81
C LYS A 183 27.61 5.98 -3.09
N LYS A 184 26.83 6.36 -2.08
CA LYS A 184 25.38 6.56 -2.20
C LYS A 184 24.99 8.03 -2.35
N ARG A 185 25.97 8.94 -2.36
CA ARG A 185 25.78 10.40 -2.33
C ARG A 185 24.81 10.86 -1.23
N GLN A 186 24.82 10.14 -0.10
CA GLN A 186 23.96 10.43 1.04
C GLN A 186 24.77 11.12 2.12
N TRP A 187 24.19 12.14 2.74
CA TRP A 187 24.83 12.85 3.83
C TRP A 187 23.81 13.58 4.69
N GLY A 188 24.20 13.89 5.92
CA GLY A 188 23.45 14.74 6.83
C GLY A 188 24.38 15.58 7.70
N THR A 189 23.84 16.70 8.17
CA THR A 189 24.52 17.60 9.12
C THR A 189 24.55 16.98 10.53
N GLN A 190 25.27 17.64 11.44
CA GLN A 190 25.31 17.22 12.84
C GLN A 190 23.91 17.28 13.51
N ASP A 191 23.10 18.27 13.14
CA ASP A 191 21.73 18.42 13.65
C ASP A 191 20.81 17.33 13.10
N ASP A 192 20.96 16.97 11.81
CA ASP A 192 20.23 15.85 11.20
C ASP A 192 20.56 14.53 11.90
N LEU A 193 21.84 14.29 12.18
CA LEU A 193 22.29 13.10 12.91
C LEU A 193 21.72 13.07 14.33
N THR A 194 21.72 14.22 15.01
CA THR A 194 21.20 14.32 16.38
C THR A 194 19.70 14.05 16.42
N CYS A 195 18.94 14.57 15.46
CA CYS A 195 17.52 14.27 15.27
C CYS A 195 17.29 12.78 14.99
N ALA A 196 18.10 12.16 14.12
CA ALA A 196 18.03 10.72 13.83
C ALA A 196 18.28 9.86 15.08
N GLN A 197 19.31 10.21 15.86
CA GLN A 197 19.64 9.53 17.11
C GLN A 197 18.53 9.68 18.14
N TRP A 198 17.89 10.85 18.21
CA TRP A 198 16.75 11.08 19.10
C TRP A 198 15.55 10.19 18.73
N ILE A 199 15.21 10.09 17.43
CA ILE A 199 14.15 9.19 16.94
C ILE A 199 14.51 7.73 17.26
N TRP A 200 15.76 7.32 17.03
CA TRP A 200 16.23 5.97 17.33
C TRP A 200 16.11 5.62 18.82
N LYS A 201 16.51 6.53 19.72
CA LYS A 201 16.34 6.35 21.17
C LYS A 201 14.88 6.13 21.55
N LYS A 202 13.95 6.87 20.91
CA LYS A 202 12.51 6.66 21.11
C LYS A 202 12.04 5.30 20.61
N ILE A 203 12.56 4.83 19.47
CA ILE A 203 12.25 3.49 18.95
C ILE A 203 12.74 2.42 19.92
N ILE A 204 13.99 2.49 20.39
CA ILE A 204 14.52 1.52 21.37
C ILE A 204 13.60 1.45 22.60
N ALA A 205 13.19 2.59 23.13
CA ALA A 205 12.29 2.63 24.29
C ALA A 205 10.93 1.94 24.02
N LEU A 206 10.39 2.01 22.80
CA LEU A 206 9.17 1.28 22.42
C LEU A 206 9.39 -0.24 22.42
N TYR A 207 10.56 -0.71 21.96
CA TYR A 207 10.92 -2.12 21.98
C TYR A 207 11.18 -2.63 23.41
N GLU A 208 11.82 -1.83 24.26
CA GLU A 208 12.04 -2.17 25.66
C GLU A 208 10.70 -2.30 26.41
N GLN A 209 9.76 -1.37 26.21
CA GLN A 209 8.40 -1.47 26.77
C GLN A 209 7.63 -2.70 26.27
N ALA A 210 7.78 -3.06 24.98
CA ALA A 210 7.14 -4.26 24.44
C ALA A 210 7.75 -5.53 25.06
N ALA A 211 9.07 -5.56 25.26
CA ALA A 211 9.78 -6.69 25.85
C ALA A 211 9.45 -6.89 27.33
N GLU A 212 9.20 -5.83 28.10
CA GLU A 212 8.72 -5.95 29.48
C GLU A 212 7.38 -6.70 29.57
N SER A 213 6.55 -6.61 28.52
CA SER A 213 5.26 -7.31 28.45
C SER A 213 5.33 -8.75 27.93
N ASP A 214 6.33 -9.08 27.11
CA ASP A 214 6.47 -10.39 26.43
C ASP A 214 7.61 -11.26 27.01
N GLY A 215 8.49 -10.68 27.83
CA GLY A 215 9.60 -11.36 28.50
C GLY A 215 10.86 -11.55 27.64
N GLU A 216 10.84 -11.16 26.36
CA GLU A 216 11.97 -11.31 25.43
C GLU A 216 12.41 -9.96 24.84
N LEU A 217 13.63 -9.53 25.16
CA LEU A 217 14.24 -8.28 24.66
C LEU A 217 14.80 -8.48 23.24
N VAL A 218 13.96 -8.33 22.22
CA VAL A 218 14.43 -8.23 20.83
C VAL A 218 14.80 -6.78 20.55
N ARG A 219 16.05 -6.39 20.83
CA ARG A 219 16.57 -5.06 20.45
C ARG A 219 16.64 -4.97 18.91
N PRO A 220 16.06 -3.94 18.28
CA PRO A 220 16.08 -3.79 16.84
C PRO A 220 17.50 -3.54 16.32
N LYS A 221 17.78 -4.02 15.10
CA LYS A 221 19.06 -3.81 14.42
C LYS A 221 19.32 -2.32 14.23
N GLU A 222 20.56 -1.91 14.50
CA GLU A 222 20.96 -0.51 14.34
C GLU A 222 20.67 0.02 12.93
N PRO A 223 20.14 1.25 12.84
CA PRO A 223 19.79 1.84 11.56
C PRO A 223 21.05 2.28 10.81
N ASN A 224 20.89 2.47 9.50
CA ASN A 224 21.90 3.15 8.74
C ASN A 224 21.85 4.66 9.04
N TRP A 225 22.75 5.13 9.90
CA TRP A 225 22.85 6.53 10.33
C TRP A 225 22.99 7.51 9.16
N THR A 226 23.76 7.16 8.12
CA THR A 226 23.92 8.02 6.94
C THR A 226 22.62 8.19 6.16
N ALA A 227 21.83 7.10 6.02
CA ALA A 227 20.54 7.15 5.36
C ALA A 227 19.52 7.92 6.21
N TRP A 228 19.49 7.70 7.52
CA TRP A 228 18.57 8.40 8.43
C TRP A 228 18.83 9.89 8.50
N ALA A 229 20.09 10.29 8.65
CA ALA A 229 20.46 11.71 8.65
C ALA A 229 20.17 12.36 7.29
N ASN A 230 20.42 11.65 6.18
CA ASN A 230 20.04 12.15 4.86
C ASN A 230 18.53 12.36 4.71
N GLU A 231 17.69 11.45 5.19
CA GLU A 231 16.24 11.61 5.14
C GLU A 231 15.77 12.81 5.96
N ILE A 232 16.32 13.02 7.15
CA ILE A 232 15.98 14.18 7.98
C ILE A 232 16.45 15.47 7.29
N ARG A 233 17.64 15.47 6.70
CA ARG A 233 18.12 16.58 5.86
C ARG A 233 17.15 16.86 4.72
N LEU A 234 16.63 15.83 4.05
CA LEU A 234 15.64 15.99 2.99
C LEU A 234 14.32 16.57 3.53
N MET A 235 13.88 16.13 4.70
CA MET A 235 12.70 16.70 5.36
C MET A 235 12.88 18.19 5.68
N CYS A 236 14.08 18.59 6.09
CA CYS A 236 14.37 19.98 6.37
C CYS A 236 14.51 20.83 5.09
N ALA A 237 15.33 20.37 4.15
CA ALA A 237 15.70 21.14 2.96
C ALA A 237 14.60 21.15 1.88
N HIS A 238 13.92 20.02 1.66
CA HIS A 238 12.89 19.93 0.61
C HIS A 238 11.48 20.14 1.15
N ASP A 239 11.18 19.61 2.32
CA ASP A 239 9.82 19.66 2.85
C ASP A 239 9.59 20.87 3.77
N GLY A 240 10.62 21.70 3.99
CA GLY A 240 10.53 22.93 4.79
C GLY A 240 10.25 22.70 6.28
N ARG A 241 10.59 21.51 6.79
CA ARG A 241 10.36 21.14 8.20
C ARG A 241 11.57 21.50 9.05
N THR A 242 11.37 21.69 10.33
CA THR A 242 12.47 21.85 11.29
C THR A 242 12.71 20.55 12.04
N HIS A 243 13.94 20.30 12.50
CA HIS A 243 14.24 19.13 13.35
C HIS A 243 13.30 19.03 14.55
N LYS A 244 12.92 20.18 15.13
CA LYS A 244 11.95 20.26 16.22
C LYS A 244 10.57 19.73 15.80
N GLN A 245 10.05 20.14 14.65
CA GLN A 245 8.77 19.63 14.14
C GLN A 245 8.85 18.13 13.84
N ILE A 246 9.97 17.64 13.33
CA ILE A 246 10.17 16.22 13.04
C ILE A 246 10.15 15.40 14.35
N CYS A 247 10.91 15.82 15.37
CA CYS A 247 10.91 15.17 16.69
C CYS A 247 9.55 15.24 17.38
N GLU A 248 8.85 16.37 17.27
CA GLU A 248 7.52 16.56 17.84
C GLU A 248 6.48 15.66 17.16
N MET A 249 6.50 15.57 15.82
CA MET A 249 5.64 14.65 15.08
C MET A 249 5.91 13.21 15.50
N TYR A 250 7.18 12.80 15.56
CA TYR A 250 7.54 11.47 16.00
C TYR A 250 7.12 11.19 17.46
N SER A 251 7.19 12.19 18.33
CA SER A 251 6.67 12.08 19.71
C SER A 251 5.19 11.71 19.73
N ARG A 252 4.37 12.32 18.86
CA ARG A 252 2.93 12.01 18.75
C ARG A 252 2.71 10.62 18.18
N VAL A 253 3.44 10.27 17.12
CA VAL A 253 3.42 8.95 16.50
C VAL A 253 3.76 7.84 17.51
N SER A 254 4.77 8.06 18.36
CA SER A 254 5.20 7.07 19.36
C SER A 254 4.15 6.80 20.45
N ARG A 255 3.21 7.73 20.67
CA ARG A 255 2.10 7.57 21.64
C ARG A 255 0.88 6.88 21.04
N ASP A 256 0.75 6.87 19.73
CA ASP A 256 -0.36 6.26 19.04
C ASP A 256 -0.13 4.74 18.87
N PRO A 257 -1.00 3.86 19.40
CA PRO A 257 -0.80 2.40 19.37
C PRO A 257 -0.74 1.77 17.97
N PHE A 258 -1.31 2.45 16.97
CA PHE A 258 -1.31 2.01 15.58
C PHE A 258 -0.07 2.52 14.85
N TRP A 259 0.23 3.81 14.96
CA TRP A 259 1.33 4.43 14.22
C TRP A 259 2.70 4.12 14.79
N CYS A 260 2.85 3.90 16.11
CA CYS A 260 4.15 3.60 16.71
C CYS A 260 4.79 2.32 16.15
N ARG A 261 3.97 1.31 15.79
CA ARG A 261 4.42 0.06 15.18
C ARG A 261 4.72 0.19 13.68
N ASN A 262 4.08 1.15 13.02
CA ASN A 262 4.18 1.35 11.57
C ASN A 262 5.29 2.33 11.18
N ILE A 263 5.66 3.26 12.05
CA ILE A 263 6.65 4.31 11.78
C ILE A 263 7.91 4.07 12.63
N LEU A 264 8.81 3.26 12.08
CA LEU A 264 10.08 2.86 12.72
C LEU A 264 11.31 3.45 12.02
N SER A 265 11.13 4.44 11.15
CA SER A 265 12.24 5.13 10.48
C SER A 265 11.85 6.54 10.00
N PRO A 266 12.82 7.46 9.83
CA PRO A 266 12.59 8.79 9.26
C PRO A 266 12.00 8.74 7.84
N SER A 267 12.41 7.78 6.99
CA SER A 267 11.83 7.60 5.65
C SER A 267 10.33 7.36 5.71
N LYS A 268 9.88 6.47 6.61
CA LYS A 268 8.46 6.16 6.75
C LYS A 268 7.67 7.31 7.37
N LEU A 269 8.29 8.03 8.31
CA LEU A 269 7.73 9.25 8.89
C LEU A 269 7.49 10.31 7.81
N ARG A 270 8.45 10.50 6.90
CA ARG A 270 8.36 11.43 5.76
C ARG A 270 7.26 11.01 4.77
N GLU A 271 7.21 9.73 4.39
CA GLU A 271 6.19 9.19 3.48
C GLU A 271 4.77 9.40 4.00
N LYS A 272 4.57 9.24 5.32
CA LYS A 272 3.27 9.35 5.97
C LYS A 272 3.01 10.71 6.61
N TRP A 273 3.87 11.70 6.38
CA TRP A 273 3.81 12.96 7.10
C TRP A 273 2.46 13.66 7.01
N ASP A 274 1.87 13.74 5.82
CA ASP A 274 0.61 14.46 5.60
C ASP A 274 -0.57 13.75 6.27
N GLU A 275 -0.61 12.40 6.17
CA GLU A 275 -1.61 11.57 6.84
C GLU A 275 -1.51 11.71 8.36
N LEU A 276 -0.29 11.65 8.91
CA LEU A 276 -0.02 11.84 10.33
C LEU A 276 -0.39 13.24 10.79
N SER A 277 -0.11 14.26 9.98
CA SER A 277 -0.46 15.65 10.30
C SER A 277 -1.96 15.85 10.44
N LEU A 278 -2.77 15.18 9.60
CA LEU A 278 -4.24 15.24 9.67
C LEU A 278 -4.83 14.39 10.81
N ARG A 279 -4.24 13.22 11.08
CA ARG A 279 -4.75 12.27 12.07
C ARG A 279 -4.33 12.60 13.49
N LEU A 280 -3.11 13.13 13.66
CA LEU A 280 -2.50 13.45 14.94
C LEU A 280 -2.50 14.96 15.22
N SER A 281 -3.02 15.79 14.30
CA SER A 281 -3.48 17.13 14.71
C SER A 281 -4.55 16.97 15.76
N ALA A 282 -4.44 17.72 16.86
CA ALA A 282 -5.51 17.81 17.84
C ALA A 282 -6.84 18.05 17.11
N PRO A 283 -7.93 17.38 17.52
CA PRO A 283 -9.20 17.57 16.85
C PRO A 283 -9.52 19.06 16.82
N ILE A 284 -9.76 19.61 15.63
CA ILE A 284 -10.54 20.83 15.45
C ILE A 284 -11.97 20.47 15.89
N GLY A 285 -12.17 20.34 17.20
CA GLY A 285 -13.33 19.63 17.75
C GLY A 285 -13.52 19.83 19.24
N GLY A 286 -12.80 20.77 19.86
CA GLY A 286 -13.16 21.30 21.18
C GLY A 286 -14.37 22.24 21.16
N ARG A 287 -14.84 22.67 19.98
CA ARG A 287 -16.09 23.41 19.77
C ARG A 287 -16.60 23.21 18.33
N PHE A 288 -17.17 22.05 18.02
CA PHE A 288 -18.37 22.08 17.20
C PHE A 288 -19.53 22.25 18.19
N GLU A 289 -19.69 23.48 18.71
CA GLU A 289 -21.06 23.91 18.98
C GLU A 289 -21.80 23.72 17.66
N ASN A 290 -22.96 23.09 17.70
CA ASN A 290 -23.88 22.93 16.58
C ASN A 290 -24.16 24.32 15.98
N ARG A 291 -23.29 24.80 15.10
CA ARG A 291 -23.58 25.92 14.23
C ARG A 291 -24.42 25.31 13.13
N GLU A 292 -25.71 25.15 13.43
CA GLU A 292 -26.71 24.79 12.45
C GLU A 292 -26.57 25.77 11.28
N ASP A 293 -26.20 25.24 10.13
CA ASP A 293 -26.21 26.01 8.90
C ASP A 293 -27.66 26.47 8.70
N PRO A 294 -27.96 27.78 8.60
CA PRO A 294 -29.34 28.26 8.46
C PRO A 294 -30.02 27.69 7.20
N MET A 295 -29.23 27.13 6.29
CA MET A 295 -29.68 26.51 5.04
C MET A 295 -29.79 24.98 5.11
N PHE A 296 -29.21 24.31 6.11
CA PHE A 296 -29.21 22.84 6.20
C PHE A 296 -29.35 22.37 7.64
N LYS A 297 -30.59 22.37 8.13
CA LYS A 297 -30.93 21.81 9.43
C LYS A 297 -30.93 20.28 9.34
N SER A 298 -30.23 19.63 10.26
CA SER A 298 -30.11 18.16 10.34
C SER A 298 -31.39 17.46 10.82
N SER A 299 -32.39 18.20 11.28
CA SER A 299 -33.67 17.67 11.73
C SER A 299 -34.83 18.55 11.30
N TYR A 300 -35.75 17.98 10.53
CA TYR A 300 -37.05 18.57 10.20
C TYR A 300 -38.16 18.11 11.17
N GLY A 301 -37.79 17.56 12.34
CA GLY A 301 -38.77 17.03 13.31
C GLY A 301 -39.69 18.08 13.95
N ASN A 302 -39.35 19.37 13.82
CA ASN A 302 -40.11 20.49 14.40
C ASN A 302 -40.79 21.38 13.33
N VAL A 303 -40.86 20.91 12.08
CA VAL A 303 -41.56 21.64 11.01
C VAL A 303 -43.03 21.19 10.99
N ASP A 304 -43.92 22.13 11.28
CA ASP A 304 -45.37 21.92 11.21
C ASP A 304 -45.82 21.92 9.74
N TYR A 305 -45.96 20.72 9.17
CA TYR A 305 -46.41 20.50 7.79
C TYR A 305 -47.92 20.76 7.59
N SER A 306 -48.66 21.12 8.64
CA SER A 306 -50.08 21.45 8.51
C SER A 306 -50.34 22.86 7.97
N GLN A 307 -49.32 23.73 7.95
CA GLN A 307 -49.43 25.07 7.39
C GLN A 307 -49.07 25.07 5.91
N ILE A 308 -50.05 25.32 5.05
CA ILE A 308 -49.84 25.55 3.62
C ILE A 308 -49.07 26.88 3.48
N PRO A 309 -47.89 26.88 2.86
CA PRO A 309 -47.12 28.11 2.67
C PRO A 309 -47.92 29.13 1.86
N THR A 310 -47.85 30.40 2.27
CA THR A 310 -48.51 31.52 1.60
C THR A 310 -48.11 31.59 0.13
N GLY A 311 -49.05 31.33 -0.77
CA GLY A 311 -48.84 31.33 -2.22
C GLY A 311 -49.39 30.09 -2.94
N PHE A 312 -49.66 29.00 -2.22
CA PHE A 312 -50.42 27.86 -2.76
C PHE A 312 -51.91 28.04 -2.46
N ARG A 313 -52.74 28.25 -3.49
CA ARG A 313 -54.19 28.05 -3.36
C ARG A 313 -54.47 26.54 -3.43
N GLY A 314 -55.17 26.01 -2.43
CA GLY A 314 -55.90 24.75 -2.53
C GLY A 314 -57.13 24.90 -3.41
#